data_AF-A0A1B1CGB3-F1
#
_entry.id   AF-A0A1B1CGB3-F1
#
_cell.length_a   1.000
_cell.length_b   1.000
_cell.length_c   1.000
_cell.angle_alpha   90.00
_cell.angle_beta   90.00
_cell.angle_gamma   90.00
#
_symmetry.space_group_name_H-M   'P 1'
#
loop_
_entity.id
_entity.type
_entity.pdbx_description
1 polymer ?
#
loop_
_entity_poly.entity_id
_entity_poly.type
_entity_poly.pdbx_seq_one_letter_code
_entity_poly.pdbx_strand_id
1 'polypeptide(L)'
;MEYDTEFAKRRFPEQTLEIEALASRSESFRELCNDFSIADQLVRDWKSSTAPERDARYAEALELMDGLAAEIHTMLDFAKVVPFPAAR
;
A
#
# COMPACT_ATOMS: atom_id res chain seq x y z
N MET A 1 -16.72 1.57 5.19
CA MET A 1 -15.34 1.24 5.59
C MET A 1 -14.49 2.44 5.24
N GLU A 2 -13.85 3.05 6.22
CA GLU A 2 -12.81 4.06 6.01
C GLU A 2 -11.53 3.29 5.69
N TYR A 3 -11.04 3.41 4.46
CA TYR A 3 -9.82 2.72 4.04
C TYR A 3 -8.63 3.64 4.31
N ASP A 4 -7.63 3.16 5.05
CA ASP A 4 -6.47 3.95 5.47
C ASP A 4 -5.45 4.07 4.33
N THR A 5 -5.29 5.29 3.79
CA THR A 5 -4.24 5.62 2.80
C THR A 5 -3.03 6.31 3.42
N GLU A 6 -3.08 6.62 4.72
CA GLU A 6 -2.03 7.39 5.40
C GLU A 6 -0.70 6.66 5.40
N PHE A 7 -0.72 5.34 5.51
CA PHE A 7 0.52 4.56 5.41
C PHE A 7 1.15 4.66 4.03
N ALA A 8 0.37 4.51 2.96
CA ALA A 8 0.84 4.70 1.59
C ALA A 8 1.39 6.13 1.39
N LYS A 9 0.68 7.16 1.84
CA LYS A 9 1.16 8.56 1.75
C LYS A 9 2.48 8.79 2.48
N ARG A 10 2.67 8.22 3.67
CA ARG A 10 3.95 8.29 4.39
C ARG A 10 5.08 7.58 3.64
N ARG A 11 4.78 6.48 2.95
CA ARG A 11 5.77 5.70 2.21
C ARG A 11 6.14 6.30 0.85
N PHE A 12 5.22 7.04 0.24
CA PHE A 12 5.34 7.68 -1.07
C PHE A 12 5.03 9.19 -0.95
N PRO A 13 5.82 9.96 -0.20
CA PRO A 13 5.50 11.35 0.11
C PRO A 13 5.36 12.23 -1.15
N GLU A 14 6.16 11.96 -2.18
CA GLU A 14 6.14 12.67 -3.47
C GLU A 14 4.87 12.40 -4.29
N GLN A 15 4.10 11.35 -3.98
CA GLN A 15 2.91 10.93 -4.74
C GLN A 15 1.62 11.08 -3.92
N THR A 16 1.66 11.89 -2.85
CA THR A 16 0.54 12.06 -1.92
C THR A 16 -0.75 12.50 -2.63
N LEU A 17 -0.66 13.47 -3.55
CA LEU A 17 -1.83 13.98 -4.26
C LEU A 17 -2.41 12.94 -5.23
N GLU A 18 -1.54 12.15 -5.88
CA GLU A 18 -1.94 11.07 -6.78
C GLU A 18 -2.61 9.93 -6.01
N ILE A 19 -2.12 9.61 -4.81
CA ILE A 19 -2.73 8.64 -3.91
C ILE A 19 -4.12 9.10 -3.51
N GLU A 20 -4.29 10.36 -3.08
CA GLU A 20 -5.59 10.92 -2.71
C GLU A 20 -6.56 10.93 -3.90
N ALA A 21 -6.09 11.38 -5.06
CA ALA A 21 -6.89 11.42 -6.29
C ALA A 21 -7.33 10.02 -6.73
N LEU A 22 -6.43 9.03 -6.73
CA LEU A 22 -6.77 7.66 -7.12
C LEU A 22 -7.67 6.98 -6.08
N ALA A 23 -7.37 7.15 -4.78
CA ALA A 23 -8.18 6.62 -3.70
C ALA A 23 -9.61 7.19 -3.70
N SER A 24 -9.82 8.44 -4.12
CA SER A 24 -11.16 9.04 -4.22
C SER A 24 -12.08 8.29 -5.20
N ARG A 25 -11.52 7.57 -6.18
CA ARG A 25 -12.26 7.00 -7.32
C ARG A 25 -12.05 5.51 -7.57
N SER A 26 -11.13 4.86 -6.86
CA SER A 26 -10.82 3.43 -7.03
C SER A 26 -10.91 2.70 -5.69
N GLU A 27 -11.89 1.81 -5.56
CA GLU A 27 -12.02 0.94 -4.39
C GLU A 27 -10.87 -0.05 -4.29
N SER A 28 -10.52 -0.71 -5.39
CA SER A 28 -9.39 -1.65 -5.42
C SER A 28 -8.07 -1.00 -5.01
N PHE A 29 -7.85 0.28 -5.35
CA PHE A 29 -6.66 1.00 -4.87
C PHE A 29 -6.71 1.27 -3.36
N ARG A 30 -7.89 1.56 -2.81
CA ARG A 30 -8.07 1.74 -1.36
C ARG A 30 -7.85 0.44 -0.59
N GLU A 31 -8.35 -0.69 -1.11
CA GLU A 31 -8.08 -2.02 -0.57
C GLU A 31 -6.58 -2.33 -0.59
N LEU A 32 -5.90 -2.04 -1.71
CA LEU A 32 -4.45 -2.21 -1.82
C LEU A 32 -3.67 -1.36 -0.79
N CYS A 33 -4.07 -0.11 -0.57
CA CYS A 33 -3.46 0.74 0.46
C CYS A 33 -3.68 0.19 1.88
N ASN A 34 -4.86 -0.37 2.14
CA ASN A 34 -5.18 -1.01 3.41
C ASN A 34 -4.34 -2.28 3.62
N ASP A 35 -4.23 -3.14 2.62
CA ASP A 35 -3.40 -4.34 2.68
C ASP A 35 -1.92 -3.99 2.93
N PHE A 36 -1.46 -2.89 2.33
CA PHE A 36 -0.11 -2.38 2.58
C PHE A 36 0.10 -1.93 4.03
N SER A 37 -0.90 -1.28 4.63
CA SER A 37 -0.88 -0.91 6.05
C SER A 37 -0.88 -2.15 6.97
N ILE A 38 -1.66 -3.17 6.63
CA ILE A 38 -1.70 -4.45 7.35
C ILE A 38 -0.35 -5.17 7.25
N ALA A 39 0.29 -5.17 6.07
CA ALA A 39 1.61 -5.77 5.88
C ALA A 39 2.69 -5.09 6.74
N ASP A 40 2.66 -3.76 6.89
CA ASP A 40 3.56 -3.04 7.82
C ASP A 40 3.34 -3.46 9.27
N GLN A 41 2.09 -3.63 9.69
CA GLN A 41 1.79 -4.15 11.03
C GLN A 41 2.35 -5.57 11.20
N LEU A 42 2.17 -6.44 10.21
CA LEU A 42 2.71 -7.81 10.22
C LEU A 42 4.24 -7.82 10.34
N VAL A 43 4.93 -6.94 9.62
CA VAL A 43 6.39 -6.76 9.72
C VAL A 43 6.80 -6.33 11.13
N ARG A 44 6.08 -5.37 11.75
CA ARG A 44 6.36 -4.93 13.12
C ARG A 44 6.13 -6.04 14.15
N ASP A 45 5.07 -6.81 13.97
CA ASP A 45 4.71 -7.91 14.85
C ASP A 45 5.79 -9.00 14.79
N TRP A 46 6.18 -9.44 13.59
CA TRP A 46 7.25 -10.43 13.44
C TRP A 46 8.61 -9.90 13.88
N LYS A 47 8.92 -8.62 13.66
CA LYS A 47 10.18 -8.03 14.15
C LYS A 47 10.32 -8.11 15.67
N SER A 48 9.21 -8.00 16.39
CA SER A 48 9.18 -8.04 17.87
C SER A 48 8.91 -9.42 18.45
N SER A 49 8.54 -10.40 17.62
CA SER A 49 8.19 -11.74 18.05
C SER A 49 9.38 -12.52 18.59
N THR A 50 9.13 -13.41 19.55
CA THR A 50 10.11 -14.38 20.08
C THR A 50 9.86 -15.80 19.56
N ALA A 51 8.96 -15.97 18.60
CA ALA A 51 8.63 -17.27 18.02
C ALA A 51 9.83 -17.85 17.24
N PRO A 52 10.02 -19.17 17.20
CA PRO A 52 11.12 -19.78 16.45
C PRO A 52 11.05 -19.50 14.93
N GLU A 53 9.85 -19.30 14.38
CA GLU A 53 9.63 -18.94 12.97
C GLU A 53 9.78 -17.44 12.67
N ARG A 54 10.15 -16.61 13.65
CA ARG A 54 10.24 -15.15 13.54
C ARG A 54 10.95 -14.70 12.26
N ASP A 55 12.15 -15.20 12.02
CA ASP A 55 13.00 -14.74 10.92
C ASP A 55 12.41 -15.08 9.56
N ALA A 56 11.84 -16.28 9.42
CA ALA A 56 11.17 -16.70 8.19
C ALA A 56 9.94 -15.85 7.92
N ARG A 57 9.07 -15.65 8.92
CA ARG A 57 7.85 -14.85 8.78
C ARG A 57 8.11 -13.36 8.59
N TYR A 58 9.16 -12.83 9.22
CA TYR A 58 9.60 -11.46 9.00
C TYR A 58 10.09 -11.27 7.56
N ALA A 59 10.86 -12.22 7.01
CA ALA A 59 11.29 -12.17 5.62
C ALA A 59 10.10 -12.24 4.64
N GLU A 60 9.15 -13.17 4.84
CA GLU A 60 7.93 -13.25 4.03
C GLU A 60 7.10 -11.95 4.09
N ALA A 61 6.99 -11.34 5.28
CA ALA A 61 6.24 -10.10 5.45
C ALA A 61 6.93 -8.90 4.76
N LEU A 62 8.27 -8.87 4.73
CA LEU A 62 9.02 -7.87 3.97
C LEU A 62 8.82 -8.04 2.46
N GLU A 63 8.87 -9.28 1.95
CA GLU A 63 8.60 -9.55 0.53
C GLU A 63 7.17 -9.14 0.14
N LEU A 64 6.19 -9.40 1.01
CA LEU A 64 4.82 -8.94 0.83
C LEU A 64 4.74 -7.40 0.77
N MET A 65 5.41 -6.69 1.70
CA MET A 65 5.47 -5.23 1.67
C MET A 65 6.08 -4.69 0.37
N ASP A 66 7.17 -5.30 -0.10
CA ASP A 66 7.83 -4.87 -1.34
C ASP A 66 6.92 -5.10 -2.57
N GLY A 67 6.20 -6.23 -2.61
CA GLY A 67 5.22 -6.52 -3.65
C GLY A 67 4.07 -5.50 -3.69
N LEU A 68 3.45 -5.25 -2.54
CA LEU A 68 2.37 -4.26 -2.41
C LEU A 68 2.84 -2.84 -2.78
N ALA A 69 4.05 -2.46 -2.36
CA ALA A 69 4.63 -1.18 -2.72
C ALA A 69 4.83 -1.04 -4.25
N ALA A 70 5.26 -2.10 -4.93
CA ALA A 70 5.42 -2.13 -6.38
C ALA A 70 4.07 -2.04 -7.12
N GLU A 71 3.03 -2.71 -6.61
CA GLU A 71 1.67 -2.61 -7.16
C GLU A 71 1.09 -1.20 -7.01
N ILE A 72 1.25 -0.58 -5.84
CA ILE A 72 0.84 0.82 -5.61
C ILE A 72 1.53 1.75 -6.61
N HIS A 73 2.85 1.62 -6.76
CA HIS A 73 3.62 2.46 -7.69
C HIS A 73 3.13 2.28 -9.14
N THR A 74 2.87 1.03 -9.54
CA THR A 74 2.34 0.68 -10.86
C THR A 74 0.97 1.31 -11.11
N MET A 75 0.05 1.22 -10.15
CA MET A 75 -1.28 1.84 -10.28
C MET A 75 -1.21 3.37 -10.34
N LEU A 76 -0.30 3.99 -9.57
CA LEU A 76 -0.08 5.44 -9.62
C LEU A 76 0.46 5.88 -10.99
N ASP A 77 1.39 5.11 -11.58
CA ASP A 77 1.92 5.42 -12.91
C ASP A 77 0.86 5.24 -14.01
N PHE A 78 0.03 4.19 -13.94
CA PHE A 78 -1.09 4.05 -14.87
C PHE A 78 -2.11 5.19 -14.75
N ALA A 79 -2.36 5.67 -13.54
CA ALA A 79 -3.26 6.81 -13.31
C ALA A 79 -2.74 8.13 -13.91
N LYS A 80 -1.42 8.28 -14.11
CA LYS A 80 -0.80 9.43 -14.80
C LYS A 80 -0.93 9.34 -16.32
N VAL A 81 -0.84 8.13 -16.89
CA VAL A 81 -0.82 7.91 -18.34
C VAL A 81 -2.22 7.99 -18.96
N VAL A 82 -3.26 7.61 -18.23
CA VAL A 82 -4.64 7.67 -18.72
C VAL A 82 -5.36 8.84 -18.03
N PRO A 83 -5.64 9.96 -18.73
CA PRO A 83 -6.58 10.95 -18.21
C PRO A 83 -7.96 10.28 -18.17
N PHE A 84 -8.35 9.80 -16.99
CA PHE A 84 -9.70 9.33 -16.78
C PHE A 84 -10.65 10.51 -17.03
N PRO A 85 -11.63 10.39 -17.94
CA PRO A 85 -12.57 11.46 -18.18
C PRO A 85 -13.33 11.72 -16.88
N ALA A 86 -13.34 12.98 -16.44
CA ALA A 86 -14.16 13.41 -15.33
C ALA A 86 -15.62 13.00 -15.62
N ALA A 87 -16.25 12.32 -14.67
CA ALA A 87 -17.66 11.97 -14.77
C ALA A 87 -18.47 13.24 -15.09
N ARG A 88 -19.27 13.16 -16.15
CA ARG A 88 -20.20 14.21 -16.58
C ARG A 88 -21.34 14.38 -15.60
#